data_AF-A0A8H4LD30-F1
#
_entry.id   AF-A0A8H4LD30-F1
#
_cell.length_a   1.000
_cell.length_b   1.000
_cell.length_c   1.000
_cell.angle_alpha   90.00
_cell.angle_beta   90.00
_cell.angle_gamma   90.00
#
_symmetry.space_group_name_H-M   'P 1'
#
loop_
_entity.id
_entity.type
_entity.pdbx_description
1 polymer ?
#
loop_
_entity_poly.entity_id
_entity_poly.type
_entity_poly.pdbx_seq_one_letter_code
_entity_poly.pdbx_strand_id
1 'polypeptide(L)'
;MRDGNLRAAIILLVSSSFLDESHNNVRVAASSLLFNLSLANRKARKDSKPSLSGDDELELAASVVEAISLEEKSAEALHGMLLALGHLVYGTALDGELPDLLQAVGAEDSILAKKSKFPGEKLVTEVGAELLGKGLRKP
;
A
#
# COMPACT_ATOMS: atom_id res chain seq x y z
N MET A 1 -7.09 -14.45 6.20
CA MET A 1 -6.30 -15.20 7.20
C MET A 1 -7.22 -15.55 8.38
N ARG A 2 -7.33 -16.83 8.78
CA ARG A 2 -8.42 -17.28 9.67
C ARG A 2 -8.21 -16.94 11.16
N ASP A 3 -6.96 -16.87 11.61
CA ASP A 3 -6.62 -16.48 12.97
C ASP A 3 -6.61 -14.95 13.08
N GLY A 4 -7.51 -14.41 13.91
CA GLY A 4 -7.66 -12.96 14.13
C GLY A 4 -6.49 -12.33 14.88
N ASN A 5 -5.93 -13.03 15.87
CA ASN A 5 -4.82 -12.51 16.68
C ASN A 5 -3.53 -12.47 15.86
N LEU A 6 -3.27 -13.54 15.09
CA LEU A 6 -2.13 -13.55 14.18
C LEU A 6 -2.26 -12.45 13.11
N ARG A 7 -3.47 -12.20 12.61
CA ARG A 7 -3.73 -11.13 11.64
C ARG A 7 -3.44 -9.75 12.21
N ALA A 8 -3.99 -9.44 13.38
CA ALA A 8 -3.71 -8.18 14.06
C ALA A 8 -2.20 -8.01 14.33
N ALA A 9 -1.51 -9.06 14.78
CA ALA A 9 -0.07 -9.01 15.03
C ALA A 9 0.75 -8.76 13.75
N ILE A 10 0.37 -9.37 12.62
CA ILE A 10 1.03 -9.14 11.33
C ILE A 10 0.79 -7.71 10.83
N ILE A 11 -0.44 -7.20 10.94
CA ILE A 11 -0.77 -5.82 10.55
C ILE A 11 0.05 -4.84 11.38
N LEU A 12 0.05 -4.99 12.70
CA LEU A 12 0.86 -4.18 13.62
C LEU A 12 2.36 -4.26 13.30
N LEU A 13 2.86 -5.45 12.96
CA LEU A 13 4.26 -5.63 12.58
C LEU A 13 4.60 -4.86 11.30
N VAL A 14 3.75 -4.95 10.27
CA VAL A 14 3.94 -4.20 9.01
C VAL A 14 3.89 -2.69 9.28
N SER A 15 2.83 -2.21 9.92
CA SER A 15 2.63 -0.79 10.21
C SER A 15 3.78 -0.21 11.04
N SER A 16 4.20 -0.89 12.12
CA SER A 16 5.29 -0.40 12.97
C SER A 16 6.67 -0.48 12.28
N SER A 17 6.91 -1.49 11.44
CA SER A 17 8.15 -1.61 10.68
C SER A 17 8.33 -0.51 9.63
N PHE A 18 7.22 0.02 9.08
CA PHE A 18 7.28 1.17 8.19
C PHE A 18 7.72 2.48 8.86
N LEU A 19 7.49 2.60 10.17
CA LEU A 19 7.89 3.76 10.96
C LEU A 19 9.38 3.72 11.39
N ASP A 20 10.12 2.65 11.06
CA ASP A 20 11.55 2.58 11.35
C ASP A 20 12.33 3.50 10.39
N GLU A 21 12.68 4.70 10.85
CA GLU A 21 13.46 5.68 10.10
C GLU A 21 14.94 5.31 9.95
N SER A 22 15.45 4.43 10.83
CA SER A 22 16.87 4.10 10.93
C SER A 22 17.27 2.98 9.97
N HIS A 23 16.37 2.03 9.72
CA HIS A 23 16.69 0.77 9.07
C HIS A 23 15.89 0.57 7.78
N ASN A 24 16.48 0.95 6.64
CA ASN A 24 15.86 0.76 5.32
C ASN A 24 15.49 -0.71 5.06
N ASN A 25 16.30 -1.67 5.52
CA ASN A 25 16.05 -3.11 5.35
C ASN A 25 14.80 -3.60 6.10
N VAL A 26 14.46 -2.97 7.24
CA VAL A 26 13.19 -3.25 7.96
C VAL A 26 12.01 -2.81 7.09
N ARG A 27 12.07 -1.62 6.49
CA ARG A 27 11.02 -1.14 5.57
C ARG A 27 10.93 -1.98 4.29
N VAL A 28 12.05 -2.46 3.75
CA VAL A 28 12.06 -3.40 2.61
C VAL A 28 11.37 -4.72 3.00
N ALA A 29 11.70 -5.28 4.16
CA ALA A 29 11.08 -6.51 4.64
C ALA A 29 9.56 -6.33 4.89
N ALA A 30 9.17 -5.21 5.49
CA ALA A 30 7.76 -4.85 5.69
C ALA A 30 7.00 -4.72 4.36
N SER A 31 7.62 -4.09 3.36
CA SER A 31 7.06 -3.97 2.01
C SER A 31 6.84 -5.33 1.35
N SER A 32 7.81 -6.25 1.49
CA SER A 32 7.71 -7.61 0.97
C SER A 32 6.59 -8.41 1.66
N LEU A 33 6.46 -8.26 2.99
CA LEU A 33 5.37 -8.88 3.74
C LEU A 33 4.00 -8.31 3.30
N LEU A 34 3.86 -6.98 3.20
CA LEU A 34 2.64 -6.35 2.74
C LEU A 34 2.30 -6.74 1.30
N PHE A 35 3.29 -6.84 0.41
CA PHE A 35 3.09 -7.30 -0.96
C PHE A 35 2.44 -8.69 -0.97
N ASN A 36 2.97 -9.63 -0.18
CA ASN A 36 2.43 -10.99 -0.11
C ASN A 36 1.01 -11.02 0.45
N LEU A 37 0.72 -10.23 1.49
CA LEU A 37 -0.63 -10.08 2.04
C LEU A 37 -1.61 -9.50 1.00
N SER A 38 -1.19 -8.43 0.34
CA SER A 38 -1.99 -7.72 -0.67
C SER A 38 -2.27 -8.61 -1.88
N LEU A 39 -1.28 -9.36 -2.36
CA LEU A 39 -1.42 -10.31 -3.45
C LEU A 39 -2.35 -11.47 -3.08
N ALA A 40 -2.19 -12.05 -1.88
CA ALA A 40 -3.05 -13.11 -1.40
C ALA A 40 -4.49 -12.63 -1.26
N ASN A 41 -4.69 -11.42 -0.73
CA ASN A 41 -5.99 -10.80 -0.57
C ASN A 41 -6.67 -10.52 -1.91
N ARG A 42 -5.95 -9.90 -2.86
CA ARG A 42 -6.45 -9.65 -4.23
C ARG A 42 -6.88 -10.93 -4.93
N LYS A 43 -6.10 -12.01 -4.81
CA LYS A 43 -6.48 -13.33 -5.35
C LYS A 43 -7.75 -13.87 -4.68
N ALA A 44 -7.82 -13.77 -3.35
CA ALA A 44 -8.98 -14.22 -2.59
C ALA A 44 -10.27 -13.45 -2.96
N ARG A 45 -10.19 -12.14 -3.25
CA ARG A 45 -11.33 -11.34 -3.75
C ARG A 45 -11.87 -11.83 -5.09
N LYS A 46 -11.00 -12.34 -5.97
CA LYS A 46 -11.40 -12.85 -7.29
C LYS A 46 -12.10 -14.22 -7.18
N ASP A 47 -11.59 -15.09 -6.32
CA ASP A 47 -12.01 -16.50 -6.29
C ASP A 47 -13.00 -16.81 -5.16
N SER A 48 -13.09 -15.95 -4.13
CA SER A 48 -13.84 -16.21 -2.89
C SER A 48 -14.18 -14.92 -2.11
N LYS A 49 -13.97 -14.89 -0.79
CA LYS A 49 -14.11 -13.70 0.06
C LYS A 49 -12.73 -13.07 0.31
N PRO A 50 -12.65 -11.75 0.55
CA PRO A 50 -11.41 -11.10 0.99
C PRO A 50 -10.80 -11.81 2.20
N SER A 51 -9.47 -11.86 2.22
CA SER A 51 -8.69 -12.46 3.30
C SER A 51 -8.40 -11.50 4.46
N LEU A 52 -8.51 -10.20 4.17
CA LEU A 52 -8.43 -9.06 5.10
C LEU A 52 -9.85 -8.51 5.32
N SER A 53 -10.13 -7.93 6.49
CA SER A 53 -11.34 -7.12 6.67
C SER A 53 -11.19 -5.76 5.97
N GLY A 54 -12.28 -4.99 5.89
CA GLY A 54 -12.22 -3.60 5.41
C GLY A 54 -11.27 -2.77 6.26
N ASP A 55 -11.44 -2.80 7.59
CA ASP A 55 -10.57 -2.09 8.53
C ASP A 55 -9.09 -2.47 8.37
N ASP A 56 -8.78 -3.75 8.17
CA ASP A 56 -7.41 -4.23 7.94
C ASP A 56 -6.83 -3.64 6.63
N GLU A 57 -7.63 -3.58 5.56
CA GLU A 57 -7.21 -2.96 4.29
C GLU A 57 -6.96 -1.46 4.45
N LEU A 58 -7.80 -0.75 5.21
CA LEU A 58 -7.67 0.67 5.47
C LEU A 58 -6.43 1.00 6.29
N GLU A 59 -6.19 0.25 7.39
CA GLU A 59 -4.99 0.44 8.22
C GLU A 59 -3.72 0.22 7.41
N LEU A 60 -3.62 -0.89 6.68
CA LEU A 60 -2.45 -1.20 5.85
C LEU A 60 -2.23 -0.17 4.73
N ALA A 61 -3.31 0.32 4.11
CA ALA A 61 -3.25 1.35 3.08
C ALA A 61 -2.76 2.69 3.64
N ALA A 62 -3.27 3.12 4.79
CA ALA A 62 -2.82 4.33 5.46
C ALA A 62 -1.33 4.22 5.83
N SER A 63 -0.93 3.11 6.46
CA SER A 63 0.45 2.87 6.88
C SER A 63 1.44 2.89 5.70
N VAL A 64 1.11 2.25 4.58
CA VAL A 64 2.03 2.24 3.42
C VAL A 64 2.07 3.59 2.71
N VAL A 65 0.97 4.34 2.64
CA VAL A 65 0.96 5.69 2.06
C VAL A 65 1.79 6.65 2.91
N GLU A 66 1.64 6.60 4.23
CA GLU A 66 2.49 7.36 5.15
C GLU A 66 3.97 6.98 4.94
N ALA A 67 4.29 5.68 4.89
CA ALA A 67 5.65 5.20 4.65
C ALA A 67 6.24 5.71 3.33
N ILE A 68 5.45 5.68 2.24
CA ILE A 68 5.87 6.21 0.94
C ILE A 68 6.15 7.71 1.07
N SER A 69 5.28 8.47 1.73
CA SER A 69 5.45 9.91 1.92
C SER A 69 6.73 10.26 2.70
N LEU A 70 7.15 9.41 3.63
CA LEU A 70 8.34 9.59 4.46
C LEU A 70 9.63 8.97 3.86
N GLU A 71 9.52 8.13 2.83
CA GLU A 71 10.70 7.48 2.25
C GLU A 71 11.52 8.46 1.40
N GLU A 72 12.79 8.65 1.76
CA GLU A 72 13.69 9.63 1.11
C GLU A 72 15.04 9.06 0.68
N LYS A 73 15.36 7.81 1.04
CA LYS A 73 16.71 7.25 0.91
C LYS A 73 16.74 5.93 0.13
N SER A 74 15.72 5.09 0.31
CA SER A 74 15.71 3.71 -0.16
C SER A 74 14.78 3.54 -1.35
N ALA A 75 15.35 3.49 -2.55
CA ALA A 75 14.59 3.19 -3.77
C ALA A 75 13.97 1.78 -3.70
N GLU A 76 14.65 0.82 -3.09
CA GLU A 76 14.16 -0.55 -2.91
C GLU A 76 12.94 -0.61 -1.98
N ALA A 77 12.96 0.14 -0.87
CA ALA A 77 11.82 0.21 0.04
C ALA A 77 10.63 0.87 -0.67
N LEU A 78 10.85 2.02 -1.33
CA LEU A 78 9.81 2.69 -2.10
C LEU A 78 9.19 1.77 -3.17
N HIS A 79 10.03 1.06 -3.93
CA HIS A 79 9.58 0.12 -4.95
C HIS A 79 8.65 -0.94 -4.35
N GLY A 80 9.08 -1.56 -3.25
CA GLY A 80 8.28 -2.56 -2.54
C GLY A 80 6.96 -2.00 -2.02
N MET A 81 6.97 -0.82 -1.41
CA MET A 81 5.77 -0.15 -0.90
C MET A 81 4.76 0.13 -2.02
N LEU A 82 5.23 0.69 -3.15
CA LEU A 82 4.38 0.98 -4.31
C LEU A 82 3.78 -0.29 -4.91
N LEU A 83 4.58 -1.34 -5.05
CA LEU A 83 4.11 -2.62 -5.56
C LEU A 83 3.06 -3.24 -4.63
N ALA A 84 3.28 -3.17 -3.32
CA ALA A 84 2.37 -3.68 -2.32
C ALA A 84 1.03 -2.91 -2.32
N LEU A 85 1.07 -1.58 -2.32
CA LEU A 85 -0.10 -0.72 -2.43
C LEU A 85 -0.87 -0.99 -3.74
N GLY A 86 -0.16 -1.11 -4.86
CA GLY A 86 -0.77 -1.42 -6.15
C GLY A 86 -1.57 -2.73 -6.11
N HIS A 87 -1.05 -3.77 -5.47
CA HIS A 87 -1.78 -5.03 -5.28
C HIS A 87 -2.96 -4.91 -4.31
N LEU A 88 -2.84 -4.10 -3.27
CA LEU A 88 -3.90 -3.90 -2.28
C LEU A 88 -5.12 -3.22 -2.92
N VAL A 89 -4.85 -2.20 -3.75
CA VAL A 89 -5.86 -1.33 -4.37
C VAL A 89 -6.42 -1.89 -5.67
N TYR A 90 -5.65 -2.63 -6.46
CA TYR A 90 -6.14 -3.11 -7.75
C TYR A 90 -7.39 -3.99 -7.60
N GLY A 91 -8.43 -3.62 -8.36
CA GLY A 91 -9.69 -4.35 -8.43
C GLY A 91 -10.57 -4.21 -7.18
N THR A 92 -10.39 -3.14 -6.40
CA THR A 92 -11.32 -2.75 -5.33
C THR A 92 -12.56 -2.08 -5.92
N ALA A 93 -13.64 -2.04 -5.14
CA ALA A 93 -14.85 -1.32 -5.53
C ALA A 93 -14.63 0.19 -5.46
N LEU A 94 -15.10 0.94 -6.47
CA LEU A 94 -14.90 2.40 -6.56
C LEU A 94 -15.75 3.20 -5.56
N ASP A 95 -16.84 2.59 -5.09
CA ASP A 95 -17.76 3.12 -4.09
C ASP A 95 -17.47 2.63 -2.66
N GLY A 96 -16.27 2.06 -2.44
CA GLY A 96 -15.82 1.60 -1.13
C GLY A 96 -15.04 2.64 -0.32
N GLU A 97 -14.76 2.31 0.95
CA GLU A 97 -14.02 3.18 1.88
C GLU A 97 -12.53 3.32 1.54
N LEU A 98 -11.93 2.32 0.87
CA LEU A 98 -10.51 2.35 0.54
C LEU A 98 -10.16 3.44 -0.49
N PRO A 99 -10.87 3.60 -1.61
CA PRO A 99 -10.72 4.78 -2.48
C PRO A 99 -10.91 6.11 -1.74
N ASP A 100 -11.92 6.20 -0.87
CA ASP A 100 -12.21 7.42 -0.11
C ASP A 100 -11.07 7.77 0.85
N LEU A 101 -10.49 6.77 1.52
CA LEU A 101 -9.30 6.93 2.35
C LEU A 101 -8.12 7.44 1.52
N LEU A 102 -7.81 6.80 0.39
CA LEU A 102 -6.64 7.15 -0.44
C LEU A 102 -6.76 8.57 -1.01
N GLN A 103 -7.97 9.00 -1.34
CA GLN A 103 -8.24 10.39 -1.71
C GLN A 103 -8.05 11.34 -0.52
N ALA A 104 -8.62 11.00 0.65
CA ALA A 104 -8.57 11.84 1.84
C ALA A 104 -7.14 12.08 2.35
N VAL A 105 -6.26 11.08 2.25
CA VAL A 105 -4.84 11.19 2.65
C VAL A 105 -3.94 11.78 1.56
N GLY A 106 -4.49 12.17 0.40
CA GLY A 106 -3.70 12.73 -0.69
C GLY A 106 -2.65 11.75 -1.25
N ALA A 107 -3.01 10.47 -1.37
CA ALA A 107 -2.08 9.42 -1.77
C ALA A 107 -1.50 9.62 -3.17
N GLU A 108 -2.33 10.08 -4.13
CA GLU A 108 -1.88 10.40 -5.51
C GLU A 108 -0.74 11.41 -5.51
N ASP A 109 -0.95 12.58 -4.89
CA ASP A 109 0.03 13.67 -4.87
C ASP A 109 1.29 13.26 -4.11
N SER A 110 1.14 12.58 -2.98
CA SER A 110 2.26 12.10 -2.15
C SER A 110 3.15 11.12 -2.91
N ILE A 111 2.56 10.21 -3.67
CA ILE A 111 3.29 9.26 -4.52
C ILE A 111 3.97 10.00 -5.68
N LEU A 112 3.25 10.86 -6.39
CA LEU A 112 3.80 11.57 -7.56
C LEU A 112 4.96 12.49 -7.18
N ALA A 113 4.95 13.08 -5.98
CA ALA A 113 6.05 13.89 -5.47
C ALA A 113 7.40 13.13 -5.40
N LYS A 114 7.35 11.78 -5.26
CA LYS A 114 8.56 10.94 -5.17
C LYS A 114 9.38 10.91 -6.46
N LYS A 115 8.82 11.32 -7.62
CA LYS A 115 9.58 11.44 -8.88
C LYS A 115 10.81 12.33 -8.76
N SER A 116 10.73 13.38 -7.94
CA SER A 116 11.83 14.32 -7.76
C SER A 116 13.08 13.68 -7.12
N LYS A 117 12.89 12.71 -6.23
CA LYS A 117 13.95 12.02 -5.49
C LYS A 117 14.28 10.65 -6.06
N PHE A 118 13.31 10.00 -6.69
CA PHE A 118 13.43 8.68 -7.29
C PHE A 118 13.03 8.71 -8.77
N PRO A 119 13.76 9.45 -9.62
CA PRO A 119 13.39 9.62 -11.04
C PRO A 119 13.40 8.31 -11.85
N GLY A 120 14.09 7.28 -11.37
CA GLY A 120 14.14 5.96 -12.00
C GLY A 120 12.99 5.02 -11.60
N GLU A 121 12.17 5.38 -10.61
CA GLU A 121 11.09 4.52 -10.13
C GLU A 121 9.84 4.68 -11.00
N LYS A 122 9.61 3.69 -11.88
CA LYS A 122 8.48 3.72 -12.83
C LYS A 122 7.14 3.53 -12.13
N LEU A 123 7.10 2.78 -11.02
CA LEU A 123 5.87 2.52 -10.28
C LEU A 123 5.27 3.80 -9.69
N VAL A 124 6.05 4.86 -9.49
CA VAL A 124 5.49 6.15 -9.06
C VAL A 124 4.45 6.65 -10.06
N THR A 125 4.70 6.52 -11.37
CA THR A 125 3.73 6.93 -12.39
C THR A 125 2.57 5.95 -12.48
N GLU A 126 2.85 4.65 -12.46
CA GLU A 126 1.81 3.62 -12.59
C GLU A 126 0.83 3.63 -11.41
N VAL A 127 1.34 3.71 -10.18
CA VAL A 127 0.50 3.74 -8.99
C VAL A 127 -0.15 5.12 -8.81
N GLY A 128 0.63 6.20 -8.89
CA GLY A 128 0.12 7.55 -8.66
C GLY A 128 -0.86 8.00 -9.76
N ALA A 129 -0.40 8.09 -11.00
CA ALA A 129 -1.20 8.70 -12.08
C ALA A 129 -2.22 7.75 -12.69
N GLU A 130 -1.88 6.47 -12.89
CA GLU A 130 -2.80 5.53 -13.54
C GLU A 130 -3.75 4.89 -12.53
N LEU A 131 -3.24 4.17 -11.52
CA LEU A 131 -4.08 3.43 -10.59
C LEU A 131 -4.93 4.36 -9.71
N LEU A 132 -4.32 5.31 -9.02
CA LEU A 132 -5.05 6.25 -8.15
C LEU A 132 -5.69 7.37 -8.96
N GLY A 133 -4.90 8.06 -9.78
CA GLY A 133 -5.35 9.28 -10.48
C GLY A 133 -6.38 9.06 -11.58
N LYS A 134 -6.40 7.91 -12.26
CA LYS A 134 -7.46 7.58 -13.25
C LYS A 134 -8.34 6.43 -12.79
N GLY A 135 -7.74 5.39 -12.23
CA GLY A 135 -8.43 4.16 -11.88
C GLY A 135 -9.43 4.30 -10.74
N LEU A 136 -9.18 5.19 -9.77
CA LEU A 136 -10.09 5.42 -8.63
C LEU A 136 -11.02 6.63 -8.79
N ARG A 137 -10.99 7.33 -9.93
CA ARG A 137 -11.91 8.45 -10.16
C ARG A 137 -13.34 7.92 -10.25
N LYS A 138 -14.19 8.37 -9.33
CA LYS A 138 -15.64 8.15 -9.41
C LYS A 138 -16.17 8.81 -10.70
N PRO A 139 -17.01 8.11 -11.48
CA PRO A 139 -17.54 8.62 -12.74
C PRO A 139 -18.42 9.87 -12.57
#